data_AF-R0I2B2-F1
#
_entry.id   AF-R0I2B2-F1
#
_cell.length_a   1.000
_cell.length_b   1.000
_cell.length_c   1.000
_cell.angle_alpha   90.00
_cell.angle_beta   90.00
_cell.angle_gamma   90.00
#
_symmetry.space_group_name_H-M   'P 1'
#
loop_
_entity.id
_entity.type
_entity.pdbx_description
1 polymer ?
#
loop_
_entity_poly.entity_id
_entity_poly.type
_entity_poly.pdbx_seq_one_letter_code
_entity_poly.pdbx_strand_id
1 'polypeptide(L)' 'LFFSVCVDITENELAYLECIHLFVEILDHFFSNVCELDLVFNFHKVYLILDEFILAGELQETSKRAIIERMSELEKME' A
#
# COMPACT_ATOMS: atom_id res chain seq x y z
N LEU A 1 -5.86 11.81 -8.06
CA LEU A 1 -4.55 11.60 -7.40
C LEU A 1 -3.58 11.00 -8.40
N PHE A 2 -2.30 11.39 -8.33
CA PHE A 2 -1.23 10.79 -9.13
C PHE A 2 -0.32 9.99 -8.20
N PHE A 3 -0.03 8.74 -8.55
CA PHE A 3 0.94 7.89 -7.86
C PHE A 3 2.22 7.82 -8.70
N SER A 4 3.37 7.93 -8.05
CA SER A 4 4.67 7.92 -8.71
C SER A 4 5.61 7.02 -7.92
N VAL A 5 6.31 6.14 -8.62
CA VAL A 5 7.35 5.28 -8.06
C VAL A 5 8.60 5.47 -8.90
N CYS A 6 9.74 5.70 -8.24
CA CYS A 6 11.03 5.80 -8.89
C CYS A 6 11.71 4.44 -8.81
N VAL A 7 12.09 3.87 -9.96
CA VAL A 7 12.72 2.56 -10.07
C VAL A 7 13.99 2.66 -10.90
N ASP A 8 14.88 1.68 -10.75
CA ASP A 8 16.07 1.59 -11.58
C ASP A 8 15.73 1.22 -13.03
N ILE A 9 16.59 1.62 -13.96
CA ILE A 9 16.45 1.35 -15.40
C ILE A 9 16.48 -0.15 -15.78
N THR A 10 16.95 -1.00 -14.86
CA THR A 10 16.98 -2.46 -15.05
C THR A 10 15.70 -3.15 -14.59
N GLU A 11 14.84 -2.43 -13.90
CA GLU A 11 13.63 -2.97 -13.29
C GLU A 11 12.48 -3.13 -14.29
N ASN A 12 11.54 -4.00 -13.94
CA ASN A 12 10.39 -4.26 -14.78
C ASN A 12 9.31 -3.19 -14.59
N GLU A 13 9.21 -2.25 -15.54
CA GLU A 13 8.22 -1.16 -15.53
C GLU A 13 6.77 -1.66 -15.35
N LEU A 14 6.40 -2.78 -16.00
CA LEU A 14 5.05 -3.33 -15.89
C LEU A 14 4.77 -3.91 -14.50
N ALA A 15 5.78 -4.50 -13.86
CA ALA A 15 5.64 -5.01 -12.51
C ALA A 15 5.35 -3.88 -11.52
N TYR A 16 6.06 -2.75 -11.63
CA TYR A 16 5.82 -1.58 -10.78
C TYR A 16 4.52 -0.86 -11.10
N LEU A 17 4.09 -0.85 -12.36
CA LEU A 17 2.76 -0.36 -12.73
C LEU A 17 1.65 -1.18 -12.06
N GLU A 18 1.77 -2.51 -12.08
CA GLU A 18 0.86 -3.41 -11.35
C GLU A 18 0.99 -3.25 -9.84
N CYS A 19 2.18 -2.98 -9.30
CA CYS A 19 2.36 -2.69 -7.87
C CYS A 19 1.59 -1.44 -7.45
N ILE A 20 1.58 -0.38 -8.27
CA ILE A 20 0.77 0.82 -8.01
C ILE A 20 -0.72 0.46 -8.00
N HIS A 21 -1.19 -0.35 -8.96
CA HIS A 21 -2.58 -0.81 -8.98
C HIS A 21 -2.94 -1.63 -7.73
N LEU A 22 -2.08 -2.59 -7.36
CA LEU A 22 -2.26 -3.41 -6.17
C LEU A 22 -2.33 -2.56 -4.89
N PHE A 23 -1.45 -1.56 -4.76
CA PHE A 23 -1.48 -0.63 -3.62
C PHE A 23 -2.80 0.15 -3.54
N VAL A 24 -3.30 0.66 -4.67
CA VAL A 24 -4.59 1.37 -4.71
C VAL A 24 -5.74 0.44 -4.36
N GLU A 25 -5.73 -0.82 -4.82
CA GLU A 25 -6.75 -1.81 -4.44
C GLU A 25 -6.73 -2.14 -2.95
N ILE A 26 -5.54 -2.22 -2.33
CA ILE A 26 -5.41 -2.44 -0.88
C ILE A 26 -6.02 -1.26 -0.12
N LEU A 27 -5.71 -0.03 -0.53
CA LEU A 27 -6.29 1.18 0.07
C LEU A 27 -7.81 1.20 -0.07
N ASP A 28 -8.35 0.87 -1.25
CA ASP A 28 -9.79 0.84 -1.47
C ASP A 28 -10.49 -0.22 -0.60
N HIS A 29 -9.89 -1.40 -0.47
CA HIS A 29 -10.42 -2.44 0.41
C HIS A 29 -10.32 -2.06 1.90
N PHE A 30 -9.25 -1.37 2.31
CA PHE A 30 -9.07 -0.97 3.71
C PHE A 30 -10.06 0.13 4.12
N PHE A 31 -10.23 1.17 3.29
CA PHE A 31 -11.12 2.30 3.60
C PHE A 31 -12.58 2.08 3.18
N SER A 32 -12.90 0.98 2.48
CA SER A 32 -14.23 0.68 1.95
C SER A 32 -14.80 1.84 1.12
N ASN A 33 -14.21 2.06 -0.07
CA ASN A 33 -14.42 3.19 -1.00
C ASN A 33 -13.56 4.40 -0.64
N VAL A 34 -12.26 4.31 -0.97
CA VAL A 34 -11.26 5.31 -0.58
C VAL A 34 -11.48 6.66 -1.27
N CYS A 35 -11.44 7.74 -0.48
CA CYS A 35 -11.44 9.11 -0.99
C CYS A 35 -10.15 9.86 -0.61
N GLU A 36 -9.84 10.95 -1.30
CA GLU A 36 -8.65 11.77 -1.04
C GLU A 36 -8.60 12.30 0.40
N LEU A 37 -9.75 12.63 0.98
CA LEU A 37 -9.84 13.06 2.37
C LEU A 37 -9.44 11.95 3.34
N ASP A 38 -9.76 10.68 3.06
CA ASP A 38 -9.40 9.56 3.93
C ASP A 38 -7.87 9.39 4.02
N LEU A 39 -7.19 9.57 2.88
CA LEU A 39 -5.73 9.58 2.79
C LEU A 39 -5.11 10.73 3.59
N VAL A 40 -5.71 11.93 3.53
CA VAL A 40 -5.22 13.11 4.27
C VAL A 40 -5.45 12.97 5.78
N PHE A 41 -6.63 12.51 6.20
CA PHE A 41 -6.95 12.36 7.62
C PHE A 41 -6.28 11.14 8.27
N ASN A 42 -6.12 10.04 7.52
CA ASN A 42 -5.55 8.78 8.03
C ASN A 42 -4.17 8.49 7.44
N PHE A 43 -3.34 9.54 7.21
CA PHE A 43 -2.01 9.37 6.60
C PHE A 43 -1.14 8.35 7.35
N HIS A 44 -1.22 8.31 8.69
CA HIS A 44 -0.50 7.36 9.52
C HIS A 44 -0.83 5.89 9.16
N LYS A 45 -2.11 5.56 8.93
CA LYS A 45 -2.52 4.21 8.51
C LYS A 45 -2.01 3.89 7.10
N VAL A 46 -2.00 4.88 6.22
CA VAL A 46 -1.48 4.72 4.85
C VAL A 46 0.02 4.39 4.87
N TYR A 47 0.80 5.04 5.74
CA TYR A 47 2.22 4.70 5.92
C TYR A 47 2.41 3.29 6.47
N LEU A 48 1.59 2.85 7.44
CA LEU A 48 1.65 1.47 7.94
C LEU A 48 1.34 0.44 6.84
N ILE A 49 0.33 0.70 6.02
CA ILE A 49 0.02 -0.16 4.86
C ILE A 49 1.19 -0.17 3.88
N LEU A 50 1.81 0.98 3.63
CA LEU A 50 2.96 1.10 2.74
C LEU A 50 4.16 0.30 3.27
N ASP A 51 4.42 0.33 4.58
CA ASP A 51 5.52 -0.41 5.21
C ASP A 51 5.32 -1.94 5.13
N GLU A 52 4.08 -2.43 5.22
CA GLU A 52 3.78 -3.85 5.00
C GLU A 52 3.88 -4.25 3.52
N PHE A 53 3.63 -3.30 2.61
CA PHE A 53 3.64 -3.53 1.17
C PHE A 53 5.06 -3.47 0.57
N ILE A 54 5.83 -2.45 0.93
CA ILE A 54 7.19 -2.19 0.44
C ILE A 54 8.11 -1.94 1.63
N LEU A 55 9.21 -2.67 1.68
CA LEU A 55 10.22 -2.50 2.71
C LEU A 55 11.60 -2.39 2.08
N ALA A 56 12.38 -1.41 2.54
CA ALA A 56 13.74 -1.16 2.06
C ALA A 56 13.85 -0.97 0.53
N GLY A 57 12.77 -0.50 -0.13
CA GLY A 57 12.71 -0.28 -1.58
C GLY A 57 12.31 -1.51 -2.39
N GLU A 58 12.06 -2.64 -1.73
CA GLU A 58 11.67 -3.91 -2.34
C GLU A 58 10.23 -4.28 -1.97
N LEU A 59 9.58 -5.06 -2.83
CA LEU A 59 8.23 -5.55 -2.58
C LEU A 59 8.26 -6.62 -1.49
N GLN A 60 7.60 -6.35 -0.35
CA GLN A 60 7.58 -7.27 0.79
C GLN A 60 6.42 -8.26 0.68
N GLU A 61 5.19 -7.73 0.60
CA GLU A 61 3.98 -8.53 0.59
C GLU A 61 3.06 -8.11 -0.56
N THR A 62 2.49 -9.10 -1.24
CA THR A 62 1.59 -8.89 -2.39
C THR A 62 0.18 -9.37 -2.13
N SER A 63 -0.01 -10.20 -1.10
CA SER A 63 -1.31 -10.70 -0.72
C SER A 63 -2.09 -9.61 0.03
N LYS A 64 -3.11 -9.07 -0.62
CA LYS A 64 -4.08 -8.14 0.00
C LYS A 64 -4.59 -8.65 1.34
N ARG A 65 -4.90 -9.95 1.42
CA ARG A 65 -5.44 -10.59 2.64
C ARG A 65 -4.42 -10.57 3.77
N ALA A 66 -3.15 -10.87 3.48
CA ALA A 66 -2.09 -10.88 4.48
C ALA A 66 -1.85 -9.48 5.06
N ILE A 67 -1.83 -8.46 4.20
CA ILE A 67 -1.63 -7.06 4.61
C ILE A 67 -2.79 -6.60 5.50
N ILE A 68 -4.05 -6.87 5.12
CA ILE A 68 -5.22 -6.47 5.91
C ILE A 68 -5.26 -7.20 7.26
N GLU A 69 -4.91 -8.50 7.28
CA GLU A 69 -4.83 -9.28 8.51
C GLU A 69 -3.77 -8.71 9.45
N ARG A 70 -2.58 -8.38 8.92
CA ARG A 70 -1.51 -7.73 9.70
C ARG A 70 -1.91 -6.37 10.24
N MET A 71 -2.54 -5.54 9.42
CA MET A 71 -3.06 -4.24 9.88
C MET A 71 -4.06 -4.40 11.02
N SER A 72 -4.96 -5.40 10.95
CA SER A 72 -5.91 -5.68 12.03
C SER A 72 -5.23 -6.19 13.31
N GLU A 73 -4.11 -6.91 13.20
CA GLU A 73 -3.32 -7.29 14.37
C GLU A 73 -2.63 -6.08 15.00
N LEU A 74 -2.02 -5.22 14.19
CA LEU A 74 -1.34 -4.00 14.65
C LEU A 74 -2.32 -3.07 15.38
N GLU A 75 -3.51 -2.86 14.84
CA GLU A 75 -4.57 -2.04 15.48
C GLU A 75 -5.06 -2.62 16.83
N LYS A 76 -4.86 -3.91 17.10
CA LYS A 76 -5.22 -4.53 18.41
C LYS A 76 -4.12 -4.39 19.45
N MET A 77 -2.89 -4.10 19.03
CA MET A 77 -1.73 -3.95 19.92
C MET A 77 -1.57 -2.51 20.40
N GLU A 78 -2.20 -1.55 19.71
CA GLU A 78 -2.44 -0.17 20.17
C GLU A 78 -3.63 -0.08 21.14
#